data_AF-A0A1B3PGW1-F1
#
_entry.id   AF-A0A1B3PGW1-F1
#
_cell.length_a   1.000
_cell.length_b   1.000
_cell.length_c   1.000
_cell.angle_alpha   90.00
_cell.angle_beta   90.00
_cell.angle_gamma   90.00
#
_symmetry.space_group_name_H-M   'P 1'
#
loop_
_entity.id
_entity.type
_entity.pdbx_description
1 polymer ?
#
loop_
_entity_poly.entity_id
_entity_poly.type
_entity_poly.pdbx_seq_one_letter_code
_entity_poly.pdbx_strand_id
1 'polypeptide(L)' 'MKPRIIKIRGIWHCGIRGIRNKHIGLGFTAMSAYLDWIRRHG' A
#
# COMPACT_ATOMS: atom_id res chain seq x y z
N MET A 1 13.96 -2.94 1.08
CA MET A 1 12.72 -3.76 1.11
C MET A 1 11.79 -3.26 0.02
N LYS A 2 11.24 -4.13 -0.85
CA LYS A 2 10.41 -3.69 -1.99
C LYS A 2 8.92 -3.68 -1.61
N PRO A 3 8.18 -2.57 -1.78
CA PRO A 3 6.75 -2.54 -1.53
C PRO A 3 6.02 -3.50 -2.49
N ARG A 4 4.96 -4.12 -1.99
CA ARG A 4 4.06 -4.99 -2.76
C ARG A 4 2.68 -4.37 -2.78
N ILE A 5 2.01 -4.54 -3.91
CA ILE A 5 0.64 -4.09 -4.13
C ILE A 5 -0.25 -5.33 -4.25
N ILE A 6 -1.32 -5.38 -3.46
CA ILE A 6 -2.31 -6.45 -3.46
C ILE A 6 -3.72 -5.85 -3.44
N LYS A 7 -4.71 -6.58 -3.98
CA LYS A 7 -6.12 -6.16 -3.95
C LYS A 7 -6.89 -7.03 -2.96
N ILE A 8 -7.56 -6.41 -1.99
CA ILE A 8 -8.38 -7.09 -0.97
C ILE A 8 -9.74 -6.40 -0.95
N ARG A 9 -10.84 -7.17 -1.14
CA ARG A 9 -12.22 -6.64 -1.08
C ARG A 9 -12.46 -5.38 -1.93
N GLY A 10 -11.84 -5.31 -3.11
CA GLY A 10 -11.97 -4.16 -4.01
C GLY A 10 -10.97 -3.02 -3.77
N ILE A 11 -10.27 -3.02 -2.63
CA ILE A 11 -9.32 -1.98 -2.25
C ILE A 11 -7.90 -2.46 -2.56
N TRP A 12 -7.07 -1.58 -3.10
CA TRP A 12 -5.65 -1.81 -3.29
C TRP A 12 -4.89 -1.42 -2.03
N HIS A 13 -3.99 -2.30 -1.61
CA HIS A 13 -3.10 -2.13 -0.47
C HIS A 13 -1.67 -2.16 -0.99
N CYS A 14 -0.90 -1.12 -0.71
CA CYS A 14 0.53 -1.04 -1.00
C CYS A 14 1.32 -1.05 0.31
N GLY A 15 2.25 -1.98 0.50
CA GLY A 15 3.05 -2.00 1.72
C GLY A 15 4.24 -2.96 1.68
N ILE A 16 5.06 -2.94 2.73
CA ILE A 16 6.20 -3.86 2.85
C ILE A 16 5.75 -5.16 3.52
N ARG A 17 6.02 -6.29 2.87
CA ARG A 17 5.77 -7.63 3.41
C ARG A 17 6.55 -7.80 4.73
N GLY A 18 5.84 -8.15 5.81
CA GLY A 18 6.42 -8.34 7.15
C GLY A 18 6.14 -7.18 8.12
N ILE A 19 5.67 -6.03 7.63
CA ILE A 19 5.30 -4.90 8.48
C ILE A 19 3.78 -4.85 8.63
N ARG A 20 3.27 -5.28 9.79
CA ARG A 20 1.83 -5.32 10.09
C ARG A 20 1.24 -3.90 10.08
N ASN A 21 0.22 -3.68 9.23
CA ASN A 21 -0.79 -2.60 9.21
C ASN A 21 -0.36 -1.12 9.33
N LYS A 22 0.83 -0.80 9.82
CA LYS A 22 1.29 0.57 10.05
C LYS A 22 1.91 1.20 8.81
N HIS A 23 2.32 0.39 7.83
CA HIS A 23 3.03 0.86 6.64
C HIS A 23 2.34 0.42 5.35
N ILE A 24 1.01 0.57 5.33
CA ILE A 24 0.16 0.20 4.20
C ILE A 24 -0.53 1.46 3.68
N GLY A 25 -0.26 1.81 2.42
CA GLY A 25 -1.06 2.76 1.67
C GLY A 25 -2.28 2.09 1.04
N LEU A 26 -3.36 2.84 0.92
CA LEU A 26 -4.66 2.35 0.45
C LEU A 26 -5.15 3.15 -0.76
N GLY A 27 -5.93 2.51 -1.62
CA GLY A 27 -6.57 3.21 -2.73
C GLY A 27 -7.49 2.34 -3.58
N PHE A 28 -8.33 2.98 -4.40
CA PHE A 28 -9.22 2.26 -5.34
C PHE A 28 -8.50 1.81 -6.62
N THR A 29 -7.28 2.31 -6.84
CA THR A 29 -6.37 1.86 -7.91
C THR A 29 -4.99 1.52 -7.32
N ALA A 30 -4.23 0.67 -8.03
CA ALA A 30 -2.86 0.33 -7.63
C ALA A 30 -1.97 1.57 -7.46
N MET A 31 -2.10 2.54 -8.37
CA MET A 31 -1.36 3.80 -8.32
C MET A 31 -1.75 4.67 -7.11
N SER A 32 -3.04 4.79 -6.81
CA SER A 32 -3.48 5.55 -5.64
C SER A 32 -2.98 4.94 -4.32
N ALA A 33 -2.97 3.61 -4.20
CA ALA A 33 -2.42 2.92 -3.03
C ALA A 33 -0.90 3.12 -2.91
N TYR A 34 -0.18 3.14 -4.03
CA TYR A 34 1.26 3.43 -4.04
C TYR A 34 1.57 4.87 -3.63
N LEU A 35 0.81 5.85 -4.14
CA LEU A 35 0.97 7.26 -3.78
C LEU A 35 0.64 7.52 -2.31
N ASP A 36 -0.44 6.92 -1.78
CA ASP A 36 -0.77 7.00 -0.34
C ASP A 36 0.35 6.37 0.51
N TRP A 37 0.93 5.26 0.06
CA TRP A 37 2.08 4.64 0.73
C TRP A 37 3.31 5.55 0.72
N ILE A 38 3.66 6.17 -0.42
CA ILE A 38 4.75 7.14 -0.50
C ILE A 38 4.48 8.30 0.45
N ARG A 39 3.28 8.89 0.42
CA ARG A 39 2.95 10.06 1.26
C ARG A 39 3.12 9.80 2.76
N ARG A 40 2.97 8.55 3.21
CA ARG A 40 3.10 8.15 4.62
C ARG A 40 4.53 7.80 5.04
N HIS A 41 5.45 7.60 4.09
CA HIS A 41 6.80 7.09 4.35
C HIS A 41 7.94 7.85 3.65
N GLY A 42 7.61 8.81 2.79
CA GLY A 42 8.53 9.76 2.18
C GLY A 42 8.65 11.06 2.95
#